data_AF-A0A241UZ42-F1
#
_entry.id   AF-A0A241UZ42-F1
#
_cell.length_a   1.000
_cell.length_b   1.000
_cell.length_c   1.000
_cell.angle_alpha   90.00
_cell.angle_beta   90.00
_cell.angle_gamma   90.00
#
_symmetry.space_group_name_H-M   'P 1'
#
loop_
_entity.id
_entity.type
_entity.pdbx_description
1 polymer ?
#
loop_
_entity_poly.entity_id
_entity_poly.type
_entity_poly.pdbx_seq_one_letter_code
_entity_poly.pdbx_strand_id
1 'polypeptide(L)'
;MQVNMHSQIGARFKLIAHKGDGVATKETEWFNNIVLDTGLARMSVGTWISRCCVGTGNTTPAVTQTALASFLASTTSINSTSTELQTTTTPYYRGVTLTWRFSEGVAAGNISEVGMGWGNTTLWNRALVLDANGNPTTITVLSDEYLDVVAEIREYPTLSTTGSFTLVDKLGATLSTHTYTGSTYMIAPSATFAQITSGGLIIYSGVKNDSVTASPTTSVGTVTGGSDSYPTSTSIQTVYTCALATANGTHQSFRVQMSGLLGSFYYKFQISPTITKTSTQIMAYTAAMTWGRYTG
;
A
#
# COMPACT_ATOMS: atom_id res chain seq x y z
N MET A 1 21.13 -12.73 5.30
CA MET A 1 20.39 -12.11 6.45
C MET A 1 18.97 -11.82 6.02
N GLN A 2 17.98 -11.86 6.93
CA GLN A 2 16.58 -11.53 6.61
C GLN A 2 16.00 -10.50 7.58
N VAL A 3 15.28 -9.51 7.04
CA VAL A 3 14.44 -8.56 7.81
C VAL A 3 13.00 -8.58 7.33
N ASN A 4 12.06 -8.24 8.23
CA ASN A 4 10.63 -8.34 7.97
C ASN A 4 9.93 -6.97 8.11
N MET A 5 9.01 -6.68 7.19
CA MET A 5 8.19 -5.47 7.10
C MET A 5 6.71 -5.84 7.00
N HIS A 6 5.83 -4.94 7.42
CA HIS A 6 4.39 -5.13 7.28
C HIS A 6 3.66 -3.79 7.12
N SER A 7 2.75 -3.69 6.15
CA SER A 7 1.84 -2.55 6.02
C SER A 7 0.39 -3.02 5.94
N GLN A 8 -0.52 -2.26 6.54
CA GLN A 8 -1.97 -2.46 6.37
C GLN A 8 -2.52 -1.44 5.39
N ILE A 9 -3.62 -1.78 4.71
CA ILE A 9 -4.27 -0.90 3.75
C ILE A 9 -5.79 -0.90 3.91
N GLY A 10 -6.40 0.27 3.73
CA GLY A 10 -7.84 0.47 3.77
C GLY A 10 -8.25 1.67 2.93
N ALA A 11 -9.56 1.89 2.84
CA ALA A 11 -10.13 3.04 2.17
C ALA A 11 -11.45 3.48 2.79
N ARG A 12 -11.82 4.72 2.55
CA ARG A 12 -13.17 5.22 2.80
C ARG A 12 -13.71 5.92 1.59
N PHE A 13 -15.02 5.99 1.50
CA PHE A 13 -15.74 6.53 0.37
C PHE A 13 -16.71 7.62 0.82
N LYS A 14 -16.97 8.54 -0.10
CA LYS A 14 -18.04 9.50 -0.08
C LYS A 14 -18.62 9.60 -1.49
N LEU A 15 -19.93 9.63 -1.60
CA LEU A 15 -20.64 9.74 -2.89
C LEU A 15 -21.34 11.08 -2.97
N ILE A 16 -21.24 11.74 -4.12
CA ILE A 16 -21.86 13.04 -4.38
C ILE A 16 -22.53 13.01 -5.75
N ALA A 17 -23.84 13.20 -5.77
CA ALA A 17 -24.59 13.38 -7.01
C ALA A 17 -24.66 14.87 -7.35
N HIS A 18 -24.46 15.21 -8.62
CA HIS A 18 -24.47 16.57 -9.12
C HIS A 18 -25.39 16.70 -10.32
N LYS A 19 -26.09 17.83 -10.44
CA LYS A 19 -26.73 18.22 -11.72
C LYS A 19 -25.66 18.56 -12.76
N GLY A 20 -26.07 18.59 -14.03
CA GLY A 20 -25.19 18.96 -15.16
C GLY A 20 -24.52 20.34 -15.02
N ASP A 21 -25.07 21.25 -14.22
CA ASP A 21 -24.48 22.55 -13.88
C ASP A 21 -23.42 22.50 -12.76
N GLY A 22 -23.19 21.32 -12.18
CA GLY A 22 -22.21 21.07 -11.13
C GLY A 22 -22.72 21.21 -9.70
N VAL A 23 -23.97 21.62 -9.49
CA VAL A 23 -24.56 21.75 -8.14
C VAL A 23 -24.76 20.37 -7.53
N ALA A 24 -24.20 20.16 -6.34
CA ALA A 24 -24.42 18.93 -5.58
C ALA A 24 -25.88 18.85 -5.12
N THR A 25 -26.55 17.76 -5.44
CA THR A 25 -27.95 17.52 -5.04
C THR A 25 -28.05 16.59 -3.85
N LYS A 26 -27.11 15.66 -3.70
CA LYS A 26 -27.04 14.66 -2.63
C LYS A 26 -25.59 14.35 -2.31
N GLU A 27 -25.31 14.15 -1.04
CA GLU A 27 -23.99 13.78 -0.53
C GLU A 27 -24.15 12.77 0.60
N THR A 28 -23.28 11.77 0.64
CA THR A 28 -23.19 10.84 1.77
C THR A 28 -22.15 11.34 2.78
N GLU A 29 -22.25 10.86 4.01
CA GLU A 29 -21.10 10.89 4.92
C GLU A 29 -19.97 9.99 4.41
N TRP A 30 -18.80 10.09 5.03
CA TRP A 30 -17.72 9.14 4.80
C TRP A 30 -18.05 7.79 5.42
N PHE A 31 -17.83 6.71 4.67
CA PHE A 31 -18.00 5.34 5.16
C PHE A 31 -16.83 4.44 4.76
N ASN A 32 -16.50 3.48 5.63
CA ASN A 32 -15.34 2.62 5.46
C ASN A 32 -15.62 1.45 4.50
N ASN A 33 -14.56 0.97 3.86
CA ASN A 33 -14.58 -0.24 3.07
C ASN A 33 -14.21 -1.48 3.88
N ILE A 34 -14.45 -2.64 3.28
CA ILE A 34 -13.64 -3.84 3.54
C ILE A 34 -12.72 -4.09 2.36
N VAL A 35 -11.46 -4.43 2.62
CA VAL A 35 -10.55 -4.94 1.57
C VAL A 35 -10.85 -6.44 1.38
N LEU A 36 -10.89 -6.93 0.15
CA LEU A 36 -11.24 -8.32 -0.19
C LEU A 36 -10.00 -9.23 -0.22
N ASP A 37 -10.16 -10.55 -0.08
CA ASP A 37 -9.07 -11.54 -0.20
C ASP A 37 -8.45 -11.49 -1.59
N THR A 38 -9.30 -11.41 -2.63
CA THR A 38 -8.84 -11.22 -4.01
C THR A 38 -8.09 -9.91 -4.20
N GLY A 39 -8.50 -8.86 -3.49
CA GLY A 39 -7.84 -7.56 -3.51
C GLY A 39 -6.41 -7.60 -2.99
N LEU A 40 -6.22 -8.17 -1.79
CA LEU A 40 -4.89 -8.34 -1.23
C LEU A 40 -4.03 -9.24 -2.11
N ALA A 41 -4.59 -10.34 -2.63
CA ALA A 41 -3.88 -11.25 -3.51
C ALA A 41 -3.46 -10.59 -4.83
N ARG A 42 -4.27 -9.66 -5.36
CA ARG A 42 -3.95 -8.96 -6.61
C ARG A 42 -2.69 -8.11 -6.50
N MET A 43 -2.39 -7.58 -5.32
CA MET A 43 -1.26 -6.68 -5.09
C MET A 43 0.10 -7.36 -5.31
N SER A 44 0.19 -8.70 -5.27
CA SER A 44 1.41 -9.44 -5.64
C SER A 44 1.51 -9.75 -7.14
N VAL A 45 0.48 -9.44 -7.94
CA VAL A 45 0.38 -9.87 -9.34
C VAL A 45 0.39 -8.69 -10.31
N GLY A 46 -0.28 -7.59 -10.00
CA GLY A 46 -0.48 -6.53 -10.98
C GLY A 46 -1.24 -5.34 -10.43
N THR A 47 -1.76 -4.51 -11.33
CA THR A 47 -2.62 -3.39 -10.98
C THR A 47 -3.83 -3.86 -10.18
N TRP A 48 -4.04 -3.27 -9.00
CA TRP A 48 -5.12 -3.64 -8.07
C TRP A 48 -6.24 -2.60 -8.00
N ILE A 49 -5.99 -1.35 -8.43
CA ILE A 49 -7.03 -0.36 -8.70
C ILE A 49 -6.78 0.27 -10.07
N SER A 50 -7.76 0.17 -10.96
CA SER A 50 -7.81 0.89 -12.24
C SER A 50 -9.19 1.47 -12.54
N ARG A 51 -10.20 1.18 -11.71
CA ARG A 51 -11.56 1.69 -11.85
C ARG A 51 -12.31 1.74 -10.53
N CYS A 52 -13.36 2.55 -10.51
CA CYS A 52 -14.40 2.54 -9.49
C CYS A 52 -15.68 1.91 -10.07
N CYS A 53 -16.37 1.12 -9.27
CA CYS A 53 -17.62 0.43 -9.61
C CYS A 53 -18.69 0.81 -8.57
N VAL A 54 -19.92 0.97 -9.03
CA VAL A 54 -21.11 1.21 -8.19
C VAL A 54 -22.18 0.17 -8.50
N GLY A 55 -23.02 -0.11 -7.51
CA GLY A 55 -24.03 -1.16 -7.59
C GLY A 55 -25.25 -0.92 -6.73
N THR A 56 -26.21 -1.82 -6.87
CA THR A 56 -27.54 -1.77 -6.24
C THR A 56 -27.76 -2.89 -5.23
N GLY A 57 -26.71 -3.68 -4.92
CA GLY A 57 -26.79 -4.78 -3.97
C GLY A 57 -26.65 -4.31 -2.53
N ASN A 58 -27.36 -4.98 -1.62
CA ASN A 58 -27.40 -4.65 -0.18
C ASN A 58 -26.86 -5.78 0.71
N THR A 59 -26.29 -6.83 0.12
CA THR A 59 -25.68 -7.93 0.89
C THR A 59 -24.50 -7.41 1.70
N THR A 60 -24.45 -7.76 2.99
CA THR A 60 -23.34 -7.41 3.89
C THR A 60 -21.99 -7.75 3.25
N PRO A 61 -21.02 -6.82 3.21
CA PRO A 61 -19.70 -7.08 2.67
C PRO A 61 -18.98 -8.18 3.44
N ALA A 62 -18.41 -9.14 2.71
CA ALA A 62 -17.57 -10.21 3.26
C ALA A 62 -16.24 -10.28 2.49
N VAL A 63 -15.15 -10.58 3.22
CA VAL A 63 -13.78 -10.58 2.66
C VAL A 63 -13.59 -11.58 1.52
N THR A 64 -14.40 -12.65 1.48
CA THR A 64 -14.36 -13.69 0.46
C THR A 64 -15.03 -13.30 -0.86
N GLN A 65 -15.74 -12.17 -0.90
CA GLN A 65 -16.34 -11.68 -2.13
C GLN A 65 -15.28 -11.19 -3.10
N THR A 66 -15.62 -11.18 -4.39
CA THR A 66 -14.70 -10.77 -5.46
C THR A 66 -15.26 -9.62 -6.31
N ALA A 67 -16.54 -9.32 -6.17
CA ALA A 67 -17.31 -8.37 -6.97
C ALA A 67 -18.37 -7.65 -6.13
N LEU A 68 -19.03 -6.65 -6.71
CA LEU A 68 -20.26 -6.09 -6.18
C LEU A 68 -21.36 -7.16 -6.18
N ALA A 69 -22.32 -7.07 -5.26
CA ALA A 69 -23.44 -8.00 -5.20
C ALA A 69 -24.41 -7.84 -6.39
N SER A 70 -24.62 -6.60 -6.83
CA SER A 70 -25.37 -6.25 -8.04
C SER A 70 -24.70 -5.06 -8.72
N PHE A 71 -23.83 -5.34 -9.69
CA PHE A 71 -23.12 -4.33 -10.47
C PHE A 71 -24.09 -3.48 -11.29
N LEU A 72 -23.91 -2.15 -11.25
CA LEU A 72 -24.64 -1.21 -12.10
C LEU A 72 -23.73 -0.59 -13.16
N ALA A 73 -22.64 0.05 -12.72
CA ALA A 73 -21.76 0.81 -13.60
C ALA A 73 -20.33 0.84 -13.08
N SER A 74 -19.39 1.18 -13.97
CA SER A 74 -17.99 1.45 -13.63
C SER A 74 -17.45 2.66 -14.37
N THR A 75 -16.45 3.33 -13.80
CA THR A 75 -15.69 4.39 -14.47
C THR A 75 -14.19 4.21 -14.27
N THR A 76 -13.42 4.61 -15.28
CA THR A 76 -11.96 4.80 -15.20
C THR A 76 -11.57 6.28 -15.16
N SER A 77 -12.55 7.19 -15.24
CA SER A 77 -12.33 8.62 -15.28
C SER A 77 -12.06 9.18 -13.88
N ILE A 78 -10.89 9.79 -13.72
CA ILE A 78 -10.47 10.44 -12.47
C ILE A 78 -10.54 11.95 -12.72
N ASN A 79 -11.39 12.64 -11.96
CA ASN A 79 -11.58 14.08 -12.05
C ASN A 79 -10.53 14.86 -11.25
N SER A 80 -10.09 14.33 -10.11
CA SER A 80 -9.03 14.93 -9.30
C SER A 80 -8.29 13.90 -8.46
N THR A 81 -7.06 14.26 -8.07
CA THR A 81 -6.17 13.47 -7.23
C THR A 81 -5.48 14.37 -6.23
N SER A 82 -5.40 13.97 -4.97
CA SER A 82 -4.57 14.62 -3.95
C SER A 82 -3.87 13.57 -3.09
N THR A 83 -2.82 13.99 -2.37
CA THR A 83 -2.01 13.12 -1.52
C THR A 83 -1.88 13.70 -0.12
N GLU A 84 -1.76 12.82 0.88
CA GLU A 84 -1.58 13.20 2.28
C GLU A 84 -0.48 12.37 2.93
N LEU A 85 0.29 13.01 3.80
CA LEU A 85 1.26 12.36 4.67
C LEU A 85 0.96 12.75 6.12
N GLN A 86 0.41 11.82 6.91
CA GLN A 86 0.10 12.03 8.33
C GLN A 86 1.19 11.39 9.19
N THR A 87 2.04 12.23 9.79
CA THR A 87 3.13 11.81 10.69
C THR A 87 3.15 12.59 12.01
N THR A 88 2.12 13.38 12.30
CA THR A 88 2.04 14.20 13.53
C THR A 88 1.13 13.58 14.57
N THR A 89 0.07 12.89 14.16
CA THR A 89 -0.88 12.21 15.04
C THR A 89 -1.08 10.76 14.62
N THR A 90 -1.07 9.85 15.59
CA THR A 90 -1.30 8.43 15.33
C THR A 90 -2.78 8.14 15.09
N PRO A 91 -3.13 7.18 14.21
CA PRO A 91 -2.22 6.34 13.42
C PRO A 91 -1.53 7.14 12.29
N TYR A 92 -0.23 6.93 12.10
CA TYR A 92 0.47 7.51 10.95
C TYR A 92 0.05 6.77 9.68
N TYR A 93 -0.18 7.53 8.60
CA TYR A 93 -0.57 6.96 7.32
C TYR A 93 -0.04 7.78 6.16
N ARG A 94 -0.03 7.12 5.00
CA ARG A 94 0.13 7.74 3.68
C ARG A 94 -1.21 7.62 2.97
N GLY A 95 -1.75 8.72 2.47
CA GLY A 95 -3.09 8.79 1.89
C GLY A 95 -3.07 9.26 0.44
N VAL A 96 -3.95 8.70 -0.38
CA VAL A 96 -4.30 9.23 -1.70
C VAL A 96 -5.80 9.38 -1.78
N THR A 97 -6.27 10.56 -2.16
CA THR A 97 -7.69 10.81 -2.43
C THR A 97 -7.89 10.96 -3.93
N LEU A 98 -8.86 10.23 -4.48
CA LEU A 98 -9.26 10.31 -5.89
C LEU A 98 -10.75 10.59 -5.99
N THR A 99 -11.13 11.45 -6.91
CA THR A 99 -12.53 11.64 -7.29
C THR A 99 -12.78 10.93 -8.61
N TRP A 100 -13.49 9.81 -8.56
CA TRP A 100 -13.91 9.05 -9.74
C TRP A 100 -15.24 9.59 -10.25
N ARG A 101 -15.30 9.99 -11.53
CA ARG A 101 -16.49 10.56 -12.12
C ARG A 101 -17.19 9.58 -13.04
N PHE A 102 -18.46 9.34 -12.77
CA PHE A 102 -19.39 8.71 -13.70
C PHE A 102 -20.08 9.83 -14.46
N SER A 103 -20.05 9.79 -15.80
CA SER A 103 -20.74 10.78 -16.62
C SER A 103 -22.24 10.81 -16.34
N GLU A 104 -22.88 11.91 -16.73
CA GLU A 104 -24.32 12.11 -16.57
C GLU A 104 -25.14 10.91 -17.04
N GLY A 105 -26.08 10.46 -16.21
CA GLY A 105 -26.97 9.32 -16.48
C GLY A 105 -26.31 7.93 -16.42
N VAL A 106 -24.98 7.81 -16.40
CA VAL A 106 -24.29 6.50 -16.41
C VAL A 106 -24.57 5.68 -15.15
N ALA A 107 -24.60 6.34 -13.99
CA ALA A 107 -24.88 5.72 -12.70
C ALA A 107 -26.32 5.95 -12.23
N ALA A 108 -27.25 6.30 -13.13
CA ALA A 108 -28.63 6.58 -12.76
C ALA A 108 -29.29 5.37 -12.07
N GLY A 109 -29.92 5.61 -10.92
CA GLY A 109 -30.50 4.58 -10.06
C GLY A 109 -30.19 4.78 -8.58
N ASN A 110 -30.60 3.81 -7.76
CA ASN A 110 -30.33 3.81 -6.32
C ASN A 110 -29.03 3.05 -6.04
N ILE A 111 -27.96 3.79 -5.74
CA ILE A 111 -26.65 3.22 -5.43
C ILE A 111 -26.58 2.83 -3.96
N SER A 112 -26.33 1.55 -3.68
CA SER A 112 -26.25 0.99 -2.33
C SER A 112 -24.89 0.36 -2.02
N GLU A 113 -24.02 0.20 -3.02
CA GLU A 113 -22.68 -0.33 -2.84
C GLU A 113 -21.67 0.28 -3.81
N VAL A 114 -20.42 0.28 -3.39
CA VAL A 114 -19.28 0.82 -4.14
C VAL A 114 -18.05 -0.06 -3.93
N GLY A 115 -17.18 -0.11 -4.93
CA GLY A 115 -15.91 -0.82 -4.84
C GLY A 115 -14.92 -0.35 -5.89
N MET A 116 -13.64 -0.44 -5.58
CA MET A 116 -12.55 -0.20 -6.51
C MET A 116 -11.88 -1.52 -6.85
N GLY A 117 -11.36 -1.62 -8.07
CA GLY A 117 -10.77 -2.86 -8.55
C GLY A 117 -10.06 -2.71 -9.88
N TRP A 118 -9.76 -3.84 -10.50
CA TRP A 118 -9.07 -3.91 -11.80
C TRP A 118 -9.97 -4.41 -12.93
N GLY A 119 -11.26 -4.62 -12.66
CA GLY A 119 -12.27 -5.07 -13.61
C GLY A 119 -13.67 -4.91 -13.02
N ASN A 120 -14.69 -5.03 -13.86
CA ASN A 120 -16.09 -4.77 -13.43
C ASN A 120 -16.61 -5.82 -12.43
N THR A 121 -16.01 -7.01 -12.44
CA THR A 121 -16.35 -8.14 -11.57
C THR A 121 -15.18 -8.59 -10.70
N THR A 122 -14.13 -7.78 -10.60
CA THR A 122 -12.91 -8.10 -9.85
C THR A 122 -12.44 -6.90 -9.05
N LEU A 123 -12.70 -6.95 -7.75
CA LEU A 123 -12.53 -5.84 -6.84
C LEU A 123 -11.38 -6.04 -5.86
N TRP A 124 -10.74 -4.92 -5.51
CA TRP A 124 -9.85 -4.79 -4.38
C TRP A 124 -10.63 -4.60 -3.08
N ASN A 125 -11.68 -3.79 -3.12
CA ASN A 125 -12.52 -3.53 -1.97
C ASN A 125 -14.01 -3.42 -2.31
N ARG A 126 -14.82 -3.50 -1.26
CA ARG A 126 -16.26 -3.30 -1.33
C ARG A 126 -16.75 -2.57 -0.07
N ALA A 127 -17.76 -1.73 -0.24
CA ALA A 127 -18.46 -1.07 0.85
C ALA A 127 -19.96 -1.01 0.51
N LEU A 128 -20.82 -1.08 1.53
CA LEU A 128 -22.19 -0.57 1.41
C LEU A 128 -22.16 0.93 1.63
N VAL A 129 -23.07 1.64 0.97
CA VAL A 129 -23.33 3.05 1.29
C VAL A 129 -24.00 3.10 2.65
N LEU A 130 -23.45 3.86 3.59
CA LEU A 130 -23.96 3.98 4.95
C LEU A 130 -24.43 5.40 5.23
N ASP A 131 -25.42 5.53 6.13
CA ASP A 131 -25.80 6.81 6.72
C ASP A 131 -24.83 7.22 7.86
N ALA A 132 -25.07 8.38 8.48
CA ALA A 132 -24.28 8.88 9.59
C ALA A 132 -24.30 7.99 10.85
N ASN A 133 -25.27 7.08 10.96
CA ASN A 133 -25.38 6.12 12.06
C ASN A 133 -24.74 4.76 11.72
N GLY A 134 -24.14 4.62 10.52
CA GLY A 134 -23.54 3.38 10.05
C GLY A 134 -24.54 2.36 9.49
N ASN A 135 -25.79 2.75 9.24
CA ASN A 135 -26.80 1.86 8.67
C ASN A 135 -26.75 1.85 7.14
N PRO A 136 -26.91 0.69 6.47
CA PRO A 136 -27.02 0.62 5.03
C PRO A 136 -28.13 1.53 4.48
N THR A 137 -27.77 2.36 3.50
CA THR A 137 -28.66 3.30 2.83
C THR A 137 -28.33 3.36 1.34
N THR A 138 -29.00 4.24 0.59
CA THR A 138 -28.74 4.48 -0.82
C THR A 138 -28.63 5.95 -1.14
N ILE A 139 -27.84 6.28 -2.17
CA ILE A 139 -27.91 7.58 -2.85
C ILE A 139 -28.55 7.39 -4.22
N THR A 140 -29.63 8.12 -4.49
CA THR A 140 -30.30 8.10 -5.80
C THR A 140 -29.60 9.06 -6.75
N VAL A 141 -29.16 8.58 -7.90
CA VAL A 141 -28.66 9.40 -9.01
C VAL A 141 -29.73 9.46 -10.09
N LEU A 142 -30.11 10.66 -10.52
CA LEU A 142 -31.08 10.87 -11.60
C LEU A 142 -30.40 10.78 -12.98
N SER A 143 -31.21 10.65 -14.03
CA SER A 143 -30.69 10.55 -15.40
C SER A 143 -29.99 11.81 -15.91
N ASP A 144 -30.31 12.97 -15.32
CA ASP A 144 -29.70 14.28 -15.60
C ASP A 144 -28.63 14.67 -14.55
N GLU A 145 -28.16 13.68 -13.78
CA GLU A 145 -27.11 13.84 -12.78
C GLU A 145 -25.88 13.01 -13.14
N TYR A 146 -24.70 13.52 -12.77
CA TYR A 146 -23.46 12.76 -12.74
C TYR A 146 -23.10 12.40 -11.29
N LEU A 147 -22.29 11.35 -11.10
CA LEU A 147 -21.87 10.87 -9.79
C LEU A 147 -20.36 11.01 -9.64
N ASP A 148 -19.94 11.69 -8.57
CA ASP A 148 -18.57 11.66 -8.09
C ASP A 148 -18.45 10.71 -6.89
N VAL A 149 -17.54 9.75 -7.00
CA VAL A 149 -17.12 8.88 -5.90
C VAL A 149 -15.76 9.36 -5.42
N VAL A 150 -15.72 10.00 -4.26
CA VAL A 150 -14.49 10.40 -3.59
C VAL A 150 -14.00 9.21 -2.76
N ALA A 151 -12.84 8.68 -3.12
CA ALA A 151 -12.20 7.56 -2.44
C ALA A 151 -10.90 8.00 -1.80
N GLU A 152 -10.75 7.80 -0.51
CA GLU A 152 -9.47 7.99 0.19
C GLU A 152 -8.87 6.63 0.53
N ILE A 153 -7.72 6.31 -0.07
CA ILE A 153 -6.97 5.08 0.17
C ILE A 153 -5.80 5.39 1.10
N ARG A 154 -5.64 4.59 2.16
CA ARG A 154 -4.62 4.80 3.19
C ARG A 154 -3.77 3.55 3.39
N GLU A 155 -2.46 3.76 3.37
CA GLU A 155 -1.46 2.81 3.84
C GLU A 155 -1.05 3.14 5.27
N TYR A 156 -1.07 2.13 6.14
CA TYR A 156 -0.65 2.17 7.54
C TYR A 156 0.60 1.28 7.71
N PRO A 157 1.82 1.83 7.61
CA PRO A 157 3.03 1.05 7.77
C PRO A 157 3.28 0.69 9.24
N THR A 158 3.91 -0.46 9.47
CA THR A 158 4.39 -0.83 10.81
C THR A 158 5.46 0.16 11.26
N LEU A 159 5.23 0.81 12.40
CA LEU A 159 6.11 1.89 12.87
C LEU A 159 7.42 1.38 13.47
N SER A 160 7.42 0.18 14.04
CA SER A 160 8.63 -0.43 14.58
C SER A 160 8.60 -1.94 14.46
N THR A 161 9.76 -2.55 14.22
CA THR A 161 9.96 -3.99 14.18
C THR A 161 11.33 -4.31 14.77
N THR A 162 11.49 -5.50 15.34
CA THR A 162 12.78 -5.98 15.84
C THR A 162 12.95 -7.44 15.45
N GLY A 163 14.18 -7.91 15.50
CA GLY A 163 14.47 -9.32 15.25
C GLY A 163 15.95 -9.63 15.33
N SER A 164 16.30 -10.82 14.89
CA SER A 164 17.68 -11.28 14.82
C SER A 164 17.90 -12.13 13.57
N PHE A 165 19.16 -12.26 13.17
CA PHE A 165 19.58 -13.17 12.12
C PHE A 165 20.99 -13.68 12.38
N THR A 166 21.26 -14.85 11.82
CA THR A 166 22.61 -15.40 11.72
C THR A 166 23.22 -14.99 10.38
N LEU A 167 24.41 -14.42 10.40
CA LEU A 167 25.24 -14.26 9.22
C LEU A 167 25.94 -15.59 8.96
N VAL A 168 25.77 -16.14 7.77
CA VAL A 168 26.36 -17.41 7.36
C VAL A 168 27.24 -17.21 6.13
N ASP A 169 28.22 -18.10 5.95
CA ASP A 169 28.98 -18.17 4.71
C ASP A 169 28.20 -18.90 3.60
N LYS A 170 28.82 -19.06 2.43
CA LYS A 170 28.21 -19.73 1.27
C LYS A 170 27.90 -21.22 1.51
N LEU A 171 28.54 -21.85 2.49
CA LEU A 171 28.35 -23.25 2.87
C LEU A 171 27.33 -23.40 4.01
N GLY A 172 26.77 -22.29 4.50
CA GLY A 172 25.81 -22.25 5.60
C GLY A 172 26.46 -22.25 6.99
N ALA A 173 27.79 -22.14 7.09
CA ALA A 173 28.45 -22.07 8.39
C ALA A 173 28.23 -20.68 9.01
N THR A 174 27.84 -20.66 10.29
CA THR A 174 27.63 -19.43 11.06
C THR A 174 28.93 -18.64 11.21
N LEU A 175 28.92 -17.38 10.75
CA LEU A 175 29.98 -16.41 10.94
C LEU A 175 29.74 -15.55 12.19
N SER A 176 28.50 -15.11 12.40
CA SER A 176 28.11 -14.24 13.52
C SER A 176 26.59 -14.19 13.71
N THR A 177 26.13 -13.65 14.82
CA THR A 177 24.70 -13.37 15.08
C THR A 177 24.50 -11.89 15.32
N HIS A 178 23.41 -11.36 14.79
CA HIS A 178 23.05 -9.94 14.88
C HIS A 178 21.59 -9.78 15.26
N THR A 179 21.29 -8.68 15.95
CA THR A 179 19.94 -8.17 16.12
C THR A 179 19.70 -7.01 15.18
N TYR A 180 18.44 -6.68 14.93
CA TYR A 180 18.06 -5.48 14.21
C TYR A 180 16.87 -4.78 14.86
N THR A 181 16.82 -3.46 14.67
CA THR A 181 15.62 -2.64 14.85
C THR A 181 15.26 -2.01 13.52
N GLY A 182 13.98 -1.99 13.19
CA GLY A 182 13.46 -1.45 11.94
C GLY A 182 12.31 -0.49 12.19
N SER A 183 12.13 0.45 11.28
CA SER A 183 11.00 1.39 11.27
C SER A 183 10.71 1.83 9.84
N THR A 184 9.49 2.30 9.59
CA THR A 184 9.17 2.96 8.32
C THR A 184 10.02 4.22 8.09
N TYR A 185 10.25 4.55 6.82
CA TYR A 185 10.67 5.88 6.38
C TYR A 185 9.60 6.41 5.42
N MET A 186 8.74 7.27 5.95
CA MET A 186 7.56 7.77 5.28
C MET A 186 7.90 8.96 4.40
N ILE A 187 7.51 8.85 3.14
CA ILE A 187 7.56 9.91 2.14
C ILE A 187 6.16 10.17 1.59
N ALA A 188 5.97 11.32 0.94
CA ALA A 188 4.72 11.64 0.25
C ALA A 188 4.31 10.49 -0.70
N PRO A 189 3.02 10.11 -0.73
CA PRO A 189 2.54 9.08 -1.64
C PRO A 189 2.31 9.58 -3.05
N SER A 190 2.06 8.64 -3.97
CA SER A 190 1.56 8.88 -5.31
C SER A 190 0.36 7.98 -5.60
N ALA A 191 -0.54 8.43 -6.48
CA ALA A 191 -1.69 7.65 -6.95
C ALA A 191 -1.26 6.55 -7.95
N THR A 192 -0.56 5.54 -7.45
CA THR A 192 -0.04 4.43 -8.25
C THR A 192 -0.36 3.11 -7.58
N PHE A 193 -1.21 2.30 -8.22
CA PHE A 193 -1.75 1.05 -7.67
C PHE A 193 -1.23 -0.18 -8.44
N ALA A 194 0.09 -0.28 -8.57
CA ALA A 194 0.77 -1.34 -9.33
C ALA A 194 1.02 -2.60 -8.49
N GLN A 195 1.60 -3.63 -9.09
CA GLN A 195 2.16 -4.77 -8.35
C GLN A 195 3.16 -4.26 -7.32
N ILE A 196 3.17 -4.85 -6.12
CA ILE A 196 4.19 -4.57 -5.12
C ILE A 196 5.50 -5.19 -5.58
N THR A 197 6.53 -4.38 -5.79
CA THR A 197 7.85 -4.84 -6.23
C THR A 197 8.94 -4.22 -5.36
N SER A 198 10.14 -4.81 -5.41
CA SER A 198 11.31 -4.16 -4.82
C SER A 198 11.84 -3.02 -5.69
N GLY A 199 12.47 -2.05 -5.01
CA GLY A 199 13.30 -1.02 -5.63
C GLY A 199 14.78 -1.28 -5.34
N GLY A 200 15.45 -0.30 -4.71
CA GLY A 200 16.83 -0.42 -4.27
C GLY A 200 17.02 -0.72 -2.78
N LEU A 201 18.23 -1.15 -2.44
CA LEU A 201 18.78 -1.20 -1.09
C LEU A 201 19.91 -0.17 -0.99
N ILE A 202 19.86 0.72 0.00
CA ILE A 202 20.98 1.63 0.30
C ILE A 202 21.56 1.25 1.67
N ILE A 203 22.88 1.10 1.72
CA ILE A 203 23.61 0.71 2.93
C ILE A 203 24.36 1.92 3.47
N TYR A 204 24.38 2.06 4.79
CA TYR A 204 24.94 3.19 5.50
C TYR A 204 25.85 2.74 6.63
N SER A 205 26.87 3.55 6.90
CA SER A 205 27.78 3.37 8.05
C SER A 205 27.31 4.12 9.30
N GLY A 206 26.30 5.00 9.17
CA GLY A 206 25.66 5.68 10.28
C GLY A 206 24.43 4.95 10.84
N VAL A 207 23.89 5.48 11.93
CA VAL A 207 22.68 4.99 12.60
C VAL A 207 21.42 5.22 11.76
N LYS A 208 20.38 4.41 12.00
CA LYS A 208 19.12 4.40 11.22
C LYS A 208 18.36 5.74 11.23
N ASN A 209 18.55 6.55 12.27
CA ASN A 209 17.67 7.67 12.64
C ASN A 209 16.27 7.19 13.06
N ASP A 210 15.72 7.72 14.14
CA ASP A 210 14.42 7.28 14.69
C ASP A 210 13.22 8.08 14.18
N SER A 211 13.44 9.25 13.56
CA SER A 211 12.35 10.01 12.92
C SER A 211 11.77 9.24 11.74
N VAL A 212 10.44 9.11 11.65
CA VAL A 212 9.77 8.44 10.51
C VAL A 212 9.96 9.18 9.18
N THR A 213 10.42 10.44 9.18
CA THR A 213 10.63 11.26 7.97
C THR A 213 12.11 11.52 7.67
N ALA A 214 13.04 10.85 8.36
CA ALA A 214 14.47 10.99 8.12
C ALA A 214 15.10 9.67 7.64
N SER A 215 16.08 9.78 6.74
CA SER A 215 16.89 8.66 6.28
C SER A 215 18.14 8.50 7.15
N PRO A 216 18.78 7.31 7.18
CA PRO A 216 20.13 7.19 7.71
C PRO A 216 21.14 8.06 6.93
N THR A 217 22.27 8.39 7.55
CA THR A 217 23.34 9.22 6.96
C THR A 217 24.58 8.41 6.60
N THR A 218 25.45 8.97 5.74
CA THR A 218 26.73 8.39 5.30
C THR A 218 26.55 7.08 4.50
N SER A 219 26.13 7.24 3.24
CA SER A 219 25.95 6.10 2.32
C SER A 219 27.28 5.42 2.01
N VAL A 220 27.29 4.10 2.12
CA VAL A 220 28.42 3.21 1.78
C VAL A 220 28.25 2.63 0.37
N GLY A 221 27.00 2.48 -0.08
CA GLY A 221 26.71 2.02 -1.42
C GLY A 221 25.23 1.69 -1.62
N THR A 222 24.88 1.48 -2.89
CA THR A 222 23.52 1.18 -3.33
C THR A 222 23.52 -0.10 -4.16
N VAL A 223 22.52 -0.94 -3.94
CA VAL A 223 22.15 -2.06 -4.82
C VAL A 223 20.84 -1.68 -5.50
N THR A 224 20.83 -1.64 -6.82
CA THR A 224 19.63 -1.35 -7.62
C THR A 224 18.97 -2.66 -8.06
N GLY A 225 17.69 -2.82 -7.72
CA GLY A 225 16.94 -4.04 -8.03
C GLY A 225 17.30 -5.21 -7.11
N GLY A 226 16.31 -6.04 -6.84
CA GLY A 226 16.49 -7.33 -6.18
C GLY A 226 15.78 -8.44 -6.94
N SER A 227 16.07 -9.68 -6.56
CA SER A 227 15.34 -10.84 -7.08
C SER A 227 14.08 -11.04 -6.25
N ASP A 228 12.95 -10.62 -6.80
CA ASP A 228 11.64 -10.72 -6.15
C ASP A 228 11.05 -12.14 -6.30
N SER A 229 10.42 -12.58 -5.22
CA SER A 229 9.58 -13.77 -5.16
C SER A 229 8.35 -13.46 -4.31
N TYR A 230 7.25 -14.19 -4.52
CA TYR A 230 6.00 -13.99 -3.78
C TYR A 230 5.64 -15.29 -3.04
N PRO A 231 6.20 -15.53 -1.83
CA PRO A 231 5.98 -16.78 -1.09
C PRO A 231 4.51 -17.07 -0.79
N THR A 232 3.71 -16.02 -0.64
CA THR A 232 2.26 -16.05 -0.50
C THR A 232 1.64 -14.94 -1.36
N SER A 233 0.32 -14.98 -1.56
CA SER A 233 -0.39 -13.93 -2.30
C SER A 233 -0.37 -12.56 -1.61
N THR A 234 0.02 -12.49 -0.34
CA THR A 234 0.08 -11.25 0.45
C THR A 234 1.48 -10.96 1.00
N SER A 235 2.51 -11.48 0.32
CA SER A 235 3.89 -11.28 0.70
C SER A 235 4.81 -11.20 -0.49
N ILE A 236 5.90 -10.46 -0.34
CA ILE A 236 7.03 -10.43 -1.25
C ILE A 236 8.30 -10.69 -0.44
N GLN A 237 9.23 -11.42 -1.04
CA GLN A 237 10.58 -11.60 -0.54
C GLN A 237 11.57 -11.24 -1.63
N THR A 238 12.48 -10.34 -1.30
CA THR A 238 13.48 -9.81 -2.23
C THR A 238 14.87 -10.14 -1.71
N VAL A 239 15.73 -10.62 -2.61
CA VAL A 239 17.17 -10.78 -2.34
C VAL A 239 17.96 -9.69 -3.07
N TYR A 240 18.67 -8.86 -2.33
CA TYR A 240 19.62 -7.88 -2.85
C TYR A 240 21.05 -8.42 -2.69
N THR A 241 21.80 -8.45 -3.79
CA THR A 241 23.18 -8.95 -3.79
C THR A 241 24.16 -7.80 -3.93
N CYS A 242 24.96 -7.57 -2.89
CA CYS A 242 26.12 -6.69 -2.95
C CYS A 242 27.29 -7.46 -3.57
N ALA A 243 27.63 -7.14 -4.81
CA ALA A 243 28.80 -7.69 -5.50
C ALA A 243 30.12 -7.28 -4.81
N LEU A 244 31.24 -7.86 -5.26
CA LEU A 244 32.58 -7.64 -4.68
C LEU A 244 32.92 -6.15 -4.52
N ALA A 245 32.68 -5.32 -5.54
CA ALA A 245 32.99 -3.89 -5.50
C ALA A 245 31.89 -3.02 -4.85
N THR A 246 30.72 -3.57 -4.55
CA THR A 246 29.55 -2.82 -4.10
C THR A 246 29.50 -2.75 -2.58
N ALA A 247 29.25 -1.55 -2.05
CA ALA A 247 29.05 -1.28 -0.62
C ALA A 247 30.15 -1.91 0.25
N ASN A 248 31.42 -1.58 0.01
CA ASN A 248 32.51 -2.03 0.88
C ASN A 248 32.66 -1.06 2.06
N GLY A 249 32.74 -1.60 3.27
CA GLY A 249 32.85 -0.81 4.50
C GLY A 249 31.96 -1.33 5.61
N THR A 250 31.75 -0.49 6.62
CA THR A 250 30.90 -0.80 7.78
C THR A 250 29.43 -0.63 7.43
N HIS A 251 28.66 -1.70 7.60
CA HIS A 251 27.21 -1.73 7.49
C HIS A 251 26.65 -1.61 8.91
N GLN A 252 26.05 -0.47 9.23
CA GLN A 252 25.37 -0.23 10.50
C GLN A 252 23.86 -0.11 10.31
N SER A 253 23.44 0.53 9.22
CA SER A 253 22.03 0.61 8.87
C SER A 253 21.84 0.49 7.36
N PHE A 254 20.60 0.24 6.96
CA PHE A 254 20.23 0.19 5.56
C PHE A 254 18.76 0.59 5.37
N ARG A 255 18.44 1.01 4.16
CA ARG A 255 17.09 1.37 3.73
C ARG A 255 16.68 0.49 2.57
N VAL A 256 15.53 -0.14 2.69
CA VAL A 256 14.87 -0.94 1.66
C VAL A 256 13.81 -0.07 1.00
N GLN A 257 13.87 0.07 -0.32
CA GLN A 257 12.82 0.68 -1.12
C GLN A 257 11.91 -0.39 -1.70
N MET A 258 10.61 -0.12 -1.67
CA MET A 258 9.59 -0.91 -2.35
C MET A 258 8.60 0.03 -3.05
N SER A 259 7.80 -0.51 -3.95
CA SER A 259 6.80 0.23 -4.72
C SER A 259 5.50 -0.57 -4.81
N GLY A 260 4.41 0.06 -5.29
CA GLY A 260 3.15 -0.64 -5.65
C GLY A 260 2.00 -0.48 -4.66
N LEU A 261 2.24 0.05 -3.46
CA LEU A 261 1.17 0.46 -2.54
C LEU A 261 0.61 1.83 -2.96
N LEU A 262 1.12 2.93 -2.40
CA LEU A 262 0.77 4.29 -2.80
C LEU A 262 2.03 4.96 -3.35
N GLY A 263 2.54 4.41 -4.44
CA GLY A 263 3.87 4.75 -4.99
C GLY A 263 5.01 4.07 -4.26
N SER A 264 6.16 4.75 -4.19
CA SER A 264 7.35 4.27 -3.47
C SER A 264 7.21 4.44 -1.97
N PHE A 265 7.68 3.46 -1.21
CA PHE A 265 7.74 3.51 0.25
C PHE A 265 9.02 2.82 0.73
N TYR A 266 9.38 3.07 1.99
CA TYR A 266 10.66 2.62 2.51
C TYR A 266 10.54 2.11 3.93
N TYR A 267 11.37 1.14 4.25
CA TYR A 267 11.72 0.79 5.62
C TYR A 267 13.22 0.92 5.80
N LYS A 268 13.62 1.23 7.02
CA LYS A 268 15.00 1.39 7.41
C LYS A 268 15.28 0.52 8.62
N PHE A 269 16.50 0.01 8.69
CA PHE A 269 16.92 -0.98 9.68
C PHE A 269 18.29 -0.61 10.22
N GLN A 270 18.52 -0.82 11.51
CA GLN A 270 19.82 -0.77 12.15
C GLN A 270 20.19 -2.17 12.63
N ILE A 271 21.44 -2.57 12.42
CA ILE A 271 21.97 -3.86 12.85
C ILE A 271 22.96 -3.69 14.00
N SER A 272 22.97 -4.65 14.91
CA SER A 272 23.90 -4.71 16.05
C SER A 272 24.33 -6.15 16.35
N PRO A 273 25.64 -6.45 16.45
CA PRO A 273 26.78 -5.61 16.09
C PRO A 273 26.77 -5.19 14.62
N THR A 274 27.64 -4.26 14.22
CA THR A 274 27.79 -3.89 12.80
C THR A 274 28.43 -5.02 12.00
N ILE A 275 28.28 -4.99 10.68
CA ILE A 275 28.92 -5.95 9.76
C ILE A 275 29.89 -5.18 8.87
N THR A 276 31.14 -5.62 8.75
CA THR A 276 32.11 -5.03 7.81
C THR A 276 32.21 -5.91 6.57
N LYS A 277 31.89 -5.35 5.40
CA LYS A 277 32.09 -6.01 4.10
C LYS A 277 33.38 -5.52 3.45
N THR A 278 34.18 -6.45 2.92
CA THR A 278 35.35 -6.12 2.11
C THR A 278 35.14 -6.47 0.63
N SER A 279 36.09 -6.06 -0.22
CA SER A 279 36.06 -6.34 -1.65
C SER A 279 36.28 -7.81 -2.04
N THR A 280 36.54 -8.68 -1.07
CA THR A 280 36.69 -10.13 -1.28
C THR A 280 35.40 -10.91 -1.01
N GLN A 281 34.34 -10.23 -0.57
CA GLN A 281 33.09 -10.84 -0.14
C GLN A 281 31.92 -10.39 -1.01
N ILE A 282 31.00 -11.32 -1.29
CA ILE A 282 29.65 -11.04 -1.80
C ILE A 282 28.69 -11.16 -0.61
N MET A 283 27.76 -10.23 -0.48
CA MET A 283 26.81 -10.21 0.64
C MET A 283 25.37 -10.14 0.13
N ALA A 284 24.50 -11.01 0.67
CA ALA A 284 23.09 -11.04 0.34
C ALA A 284 22.23 -10.51 1.51
N TYR A 285 21.36 -9.56 1.17
CA TYR A 285 20.31 -9.02 2.04
C TYR A 285 18.96 -9.55 1.58
N THR A 286 18.22 -10.16 2.47
CA THR A 286 16.85 -10.60 2.21
C THR A 286 15.88 -9.68 2.94
N ALA A 287 14.95 -9.09 2.21
CA ALA A 287 13.88 -8.28 2.76
C ALA A 287 12.56 -8.98 2.47
N ALA A 288 11.76 -9.24 3.50
CA ALA A 288 10.42 -9.77 3.36
C ALA A 288 9.41 -8.71 3.78
N MET A 289 8.37 -8.52 2.98
CA MET A 289 7.23 -7.68 3.33
C MET A 289 5.95 -8.49 3.23
N THR A 290 5.06 -8.26 4.19
CA THR A 290 3.67 -8.70 4.10
C THR A 290 2.75 -7.49 4.05
N TRP A 291 1.54 -7.66 3.51
CA TRP A 291 0.50 -6.64 3.58
C TRP A 291 -0.83 -7.24 4.01
N GLY A 292 -1.65 -6.42 4.66
CA GLY A 292 -2.93 -6.84 5.21
C GLY A 292 -3.99 -5.75 5.14
N ARG A 293 -5.18 -6.08 5.63
CA ARG A 293 -6.29 -5.13 5.74
C ARG A 293 -6.08 -4.25 6.96
N TYR A 294 -6.43 -2.98 6.83
CA TYR A 294 -6.66 -2.13 7.99
C TYR A 294 -8.08 -2.39 8.54
N THR A 295 -8.22 -2.47 9.86
CA THR A 295 -9.49 -2.79 10.55
C THR A 295 -9.88 -1.75 11.59
N GLY A 296 -9.24 -0.57 11.57
CA GLY A 296 -9.49 0.53 12.50
C GLY A 296 -10.42 1.60 11.96
#